data_AF-A0A7S2HRT0-F1
#
_entry.id   AF-A0A7S2HRT0-F1
#
_cell.length_a   1.000
_cell.length_b   1.000
_cell.length_c   1.000
_cell.angle_alpha   90.00
_cell.angle_beta   90.00
_cell.angle_gamma   90.00
#
_symmetry.space_group_name_H-M   'P 1'
#
loop_
_entity.id
_entity.type
_entity.pdbx_description
1 polymer ?
#
loop_
_entity_poly.entity_id
_entity_poly.type
_entity_poly.pdbx_seq_one_letter_code
_entity_poly.pdbx_strand_id
1 'polypeptide(L)'
;LIGGRGAKEVMDGASRQFRCVSLDRVFKGDMAGPRPDPALHALTEAASLGEVDAFLSHSWSDKPEDKWKAMQQWRAAFKAKNGREPKVWIDKYCIDQTRIEESLAGLPVFLSGCRKLVVFPGHTYTSRLWCMMELLTFITMGGDPWDVVAVQMGDHAVDW
;
A
#
# COMPACT_ATOMS: atom_id res chain seq x y z
N LEU A 1 10.04 -17.32 12.89
CA LEU A 1 8.56 -17.37 13.03
C LEU A 1 8.05 -15.97 12.78
N ILE A 2 7.00 -15.80 11.97
CA ILE A 2 6.32 -14.50 11.81
C ILE A 2 4.98 -14.64 12.56
N GLY A 3 4.81 -13.89 13.65
CA GLY A 3 3.61 -13.99 14.50
C GLY A 3 3.35 -15.40 15.06
N GLY A 4 4.41 -16.15 15.42
CA GLY A 4 4.30 -17.52 15.94
C GLY A 4 4.12 -18.62 14.88
N ARG A 5 3.99 -18.27 13.60
CA ARG A 5 3.81 -19.21 12.49
C ARG A 5 5.10 -19.48 11.72
N GLY A 6 5.17 -20.64 11.07
CA GLY A 6 6.29 -21.03 10.21
C GLY A 6 6.41 -20.12 8.98
N ALA A 7 7.63 -19.83 8.52
CA ALA A 7 7.84 -18.92 7.38
C ALA A 7 7.14 -19.42 6.10
N LYS A 8 7.20 -20.73 5.83
CA LYS A 8 6.51 -21.36 4.70
C LYS A 8 4.99 -21.24 4.80
N GLU A 9 4.45 -21.46 5.99
CA GLU A 9 3.00 -21.35 6.24
C GLU A 9 2.50 -19.93 5.98
N VAL A 10 3.23 -18.92 6.48
CA VAL A 10 2.91 -17.51 6.25
C VAL A 10 3.05 -17.15 4.79
N MET A 11 4.09 -17.63 4.11
CA MET A 11 4.27 -17.41 2.68
C MET A 11 3.15 -18.01 1.84
N ASP A 12 2.78 -19.28 2.08
CA ASP A 12 1.72 -19.96 1.34
C ASP A 12 0.35 -19.31 1.62
N GLY A 13 0.08 -18.94 2.88
CA GLY A 13 -1.14 -18.25 3.29
C GLY A 13 -1.26 -16.86 2.67
N ALA A 14 -0.22 -16.04 2.80
CA ALA A 14 -0.19 -14.69 2.27
C ALA A 14 -0.24 -14.68 0.73
N SER A 15 0.46 -15.60 0.05
CA SER A 15 0.40 -15.70 -1.42
C SER A 15 -1.02 -15.97 -1.91
N ARG A 16 -1.80 -16.81 -1.21
CA ARG A 16 -3.22 -17.06 -1.53
C ARG A 16 -4.12 -15.85 -1.28
N GLN A 17 -3.73 -15.01 -0.34
CA GLN A 17 -4.43 -13.78 0.03
C GLN A 17 -3.90 -12.55 -0.71
N PHE A 18 -2.92 -12.71 -1.61
CA PHE A 18 -2.31 -11.59 -2.31
C PHE A 18 -3.26 -11.09 -3.39
N ARG A 19 -3.60 -9.81 -3.29
CA ARG A 19 -4.62 -9.15 -4.11
C ARG A 19 -4.14 -7.78 -4.50
N CYS A 20 -4.75 -7.22 -5.54
CA CYS A 20 -4.54 -5.84 -5.93
C CYS A 20 -5.83 -5.19 -6.42
N VAL A 21 -5.82 -3.88 -6.51
CA VAL A 21 -6.87 -3.08 -7.15
C VAL A 21 -6.26 -2.23 -8.25
N SER A 22 -6.94 -2.14 -9.40
CA SER A 22 -6.58 -1.17 -10.43
C SER A 22 -6.93 0.23 -9.95
N LEU A 23 -6.03 1.20 -10.11
CA LEU A 23 -6.17 2.51 -9.45
C LEU A 23 -7.33 3.37 -10.00
N ASP A 24 -7.92 3.00 -11.13
CA ASP A 24 -9.18 3.58 -11.63
C ASP A 24 -10.44 3.11 -10.89
N ARG A 25 -10.33 2.03 -10.10
CA ARG A 25 -11.38 1.50 -9.22
C ARG A 25 -11.23 1.95 -7.75
N VAL A 26 -10.26 2.83 -7.49
CA VAL A 26 -10.08 3.47 -6.20
C VAL A 26 -10.76 4.82 -6.24
N PHE A 27 -11.52 5.18 -5.21
CA PHE A 27 -12.28 6.44 -5.17
C PHE A 27 -11.84 7.33 -4.00
N LYS A 28 -11.99 8.65 -4.17
CA LYS A 28 -11.60 9.65 -3.16
C LYS A 28 -12.28 9.38 -1.80
N GLY A 29 -13.55 8.99 -1.81
CA GLY A 29 -14.33 8.71 -0.61
C GLY A 29 -13.76 7.55 0.21
N ASP A 30 -13.32 6.49 -0.46
CA ASP A 30 -12.76 5.29 0.17
C ASP A 30 -11.42 5.60 0.87
N MET A 31 -10.65 6.51 0.27
CA MET A 31 -9.40 6.99 0.83
C MET A 31 -9.59 8.03 1.94
N ALA A 32 -10.83 8.47 2.19
CA ALA A 32 -11.16 9.40 3.26
C ALA A 32 -11.40 8.68 4.59
N GLY A 33 -11.06 9.38 5.69
CA GLY A 33 -11.35 8.93 7.04
C GLY A 33 -10.59 7.67 7.50
N PRO A 34 -10.69 7.35 8.81
CA PRO A 34 -9.91 6.29 9.44
C PRO A 34 -10.70 4.98 9.63
N ARG A 35 -11.89 4.83 9.05
CA ARG A 35 -12.71 3.63 9.25
C ARG A 35 -12.48 2.63 8.12
N PRO A 36 -12.28 1.34 8.44
CA PRO A 36 -12.27 0.31 7.41
C PRO A 36 -13.66 0.14 6.82
N ASP A 37 -13.72 -0.22 5.53
CA ASP A 37 -14.94 -0.61 4.84
C ASP A 37 -14.71 -1.99 4.19
N PRO A 38 -15.30 -3.06 4.75
CA PRO A 38 -15.15 -4.41 4.20
C PRO A 38 -15.62 -4.56 2.74
N ALA A 39 -16.50 -3.67 2.26
CA ALA A 39 -16.98 -3.72 0.87
C ALA A 39 -15.86 -3.40 -0.13
N LEU A 40 -14.83 -2.63 0.28
CA LEU A 40 -13.70 -2.30 -0.59
C LEU A 40 -12.89 -3.53 -0.99
N HIS A 41 -12.89 -4.57 -0.16
CA HIS A 41 -12.20 -5.81 -0.48
C HIS A 41 -12.76 -6.49 -1.72
N ALA A 42 -14.08 -6.39 -1.96
CA ALA A 42 -14.73 -6.93 -3.14
C ALA A 42 -14.29 -6.24 -4.45
N LEU A 43 -13.67 -5.06 -4.37
CA LEU A 43 -13.15 -4.34 -5.53
C LEU A 43 -11.76 -4.83 -5.98
N THR A 44 -11.12 -5.69 -5.18
CA THR A 44 -9.80 -6.24 -5.48
C THR A 44 -9.89 -7.53 -6.30
N GLU A 45 -8.82 -7.85 -7.02
CA GLU A 45 -8.61 -9.12 -7.74
C GLU A 45 -7.40 -9.86 -7.16
N ALA A 46 -7.37 -11.19 -7.32
CA ALA A 46 -6.19 -11.98 -6.95
C ALA A 46 -5.00 -11.59 -7.85
N ALA A 47 -3.79 -11.57 -7.28
CA ALA A 47 -2.57 -11.19 -7.98
C ALA A 47 -1.44 -12.17 -7.69
N SER A 48 -0.51 -12.34 -8.63
CA SER A 48 0.74 -13.06 -8.37
C SER A 48 1.79 -12.12 -7.78
N LEU A 49 2.67 -12.66 -6.94
CA LEU A 49 3.82 -11.90 -6.44
C LEU A 49 4.68 -11.41 -7.62
N GLY A 50 5.09 -10.14 -7.57
CA GLY A 50 5.86 -9.48 -8.62
C GLY A 50 5.03 -8.90 -9.76
N GLU A 51 3.70 -9.09 -9.79
CA GLU A 51 2.81 -8.50 -10.80
C GLU A 51 2.22 -7.15 -10.40
N VAL A 52 2.17 -6.86 -9.09
CA VAL A 52 1.64 -5.62 -8.53
C VAL A 52 2.66 -4.49 -8.65
N ASP A 53 2.26 -3.37 -9.23
CA ASP A 53 3.18 -2.28 -9.59
C ASP A 53 3.69 -1.51 -8.37
N ALA A 54 2.83 -1.33 -7.36
CA ALA A 54 3.20 -0.63 -6.15
C ALA A 54 2.35 -1.05 -4.96
N PHE A 55 2.99 -1.07 -3.79
CA PHE A 55 2.33 -0.96 -2.50
C PHE A 55 2.15 0.54 -2.19
N LEU A 56 0.92 0.97 -1.87
CA LEU A 56 0.64 2.37 -1.51
C LEU A 56 0.62 2.53 0.01
N SER A 57 1.67 3.11 0.56
CA SER A 57 1.78 3.42 1.98
C SER A 57 1.35 4.85 2.28
N HIS A 58 0.45 5.01 3.25
CA HIS A 58 -0.07 6.31 3.66
C HIS A 58 -0.65 6.27 5.07
N SER A 59 -0.69 7.41 5.75
CA SER A 59 -1.46 7.51 7.00
C SER A 59 -2.94 7.72 6.72
N TRP A 60 -3.78 6.98 7.45
CA TRP A 60 -5.24 7.19 7.42
C TRP A 60 -5.68 8.50 8.07
N SER A 61 -4.79 9.14 8.84
CA SER A 61 -5.05 10.40 9.55
C SER A 61 -4.62 11.64 8.75
N ASP A 62 -3.88 11.47 7.66
CA ASP A 62 -3.49 12.60 6.82
C ASP A 62 -4.67 13.14 6.00
N LYS A 63 -4.59 14.42 5.66
CA LYS A 63 -5.63 15.16 4.93
C LYS A 63 -6.02 14.43 3.63
N PRO A 64 -7.27 13.96 3.50
CA PRO A 64 -7.70 13.14 2.36
C PRO A 64 -7.49 13.82 1.00
N GLU A 65 -7.69 15.13 0.93
CA GLU A 65 -7.52 15.95 -0.29
C GLU A 65 -6.10 15.88 -0.83
N ASP A 66 -5.12 16.08 0.05
CA ASP A 66 -3.71 16.19 -0.34
C ASP A 66 -3.18 14.81 -0.73
N LYS A 67 -3.61 13.77 -0.01
CA LYS A 67 -3.31 12.37 -0.33
C LYS A 67 -3.90 11.97 -1.69
N TRP A 68 -5.15 12.34 -1.94
CA TRP A 68 -5.82 12.05 -3.20
C TRP A 68 -5.14 12.76 -4.38
N LYS A 69 -4.78 14.05 -4.21
CA LYS A 69 -4.03 14.82 -5.21
C LYS A 69 -2.70 14.14 -5.55
N ALA A 70 -1.91 13.76 -4.54
CA ALA A 70 -0.64 13.07 -4.70
C ALA A 70 -0.80 11.70 -5.39
N MET A 71 -1.79 10.90 -4.99
CA MET A 71 -2.12 9.62 -5.62
C MET A 71 -2.47 9.78 -7.10
N GLN A 72 -3.30 10.77 -7.45
CA GLN A 72 -3.68 11.05 -8.83
C GLN A 72 -2.51 11.58 -9.67
N GLN A 73 -1.60 12.36 -9.08
CA GLN A 73 -0.36 12.78 -9.72
C GLN A 73 0.53 11.58 -10.06
N TRP A 74 0.74 10.68 -9.11
CA TRP A 74 1.50 9.45 -9.34
C TRP A 74 0.84 8.57 -10.41
N ARG A 75 -0.48 8.39 -10.34
CA ARG A 75 -1.27 7.66 -11.34
C ARG A 75 -1.07 8.23 -12.74
N ALA A 76 -1.16 9.56 -12.89
CA ALA A 76 -0.99 10.21 -14.18
C ALA A 76 0.42 9.98 -14.75
N ALA A 77 1.45 10.12 -13.93
CA ALA A 77 2.84 9.86 -14.33
C ALA A 77 3.05 8.38 -14.70
N PHE A 78 2.47 7.45 -13.93
CA PHE A 78 2.51 6.02 -14.24
C PHE A 78 1.86 5.72 -15.60
N LYS A 79 0.66 6.27 -15.86
CA LYS A 79 -0.07 6.07 -17.12
C LYS A 79 0.71 6.64 -18.30
N ALA A 80 1.28 7.83 -18.16
CA ALA A 80 2.10 8.46 -19.20
C ALA A 80 3.31 7.59 -19.58
N LYS A 81 3.93 6.91 -18.60
CA LYS A 81 5.08 6.03 -18.81
C LYS A 81 4.71 4.64 -19.35
N ASN A 82 3.61 4.06 -18.87
CA ASN A 82 3.31 2.63 -19.08
C ASN A 82 2.10 2.36 -19.99
N GLY A 83 1.32 3.37 -20.35
CA GLY A 83 0.15 3.23 -21.23
C GLY A 83 -1.05 2.48 -20.62
N ARG A 84 -1.04 2.20 -19.31
CA ARG A 84 -2.11 1.50 -18.59
C ARG A 84 -2.30 2.02 -17.16
N GLU A 85 -3.40 1.64 -16.51
CA GLU A 85 -3.60 1.87 -15.08
C GLU A 85 -2.61 1.05 -14.23
N PRO A 86 -2.14 1.58 -13.09
CA PRO A 86 -1.35 0.82 -12.15
C PRO A 86 -2.21 -0.16 -11.36
N LYS A 87 -1.70 -1.38 -11.19
CA LYS A 87 -2.22 -2.35 -10.23
C LYS A 87 -1.53 -2.11 -8.89
N VAL A 88 -2.30 -1.84 -7.85
CA VAL A 88 -1.76 -1.45 -6.56
C VAL A 88 -2.26 -2.31 -5.42
N TRP A 89 -1.43 -2.44 -4.39
CA TRP A 89 -1.83 -2.95 -3.09
C TRP A 89 -2.08 -1.76 -2.15
N ILE A 90 -3.27 -1.69 -1.55
CA ILE A 90 -3.66 -0.64 -0.60
C ILE A 90 -4.29 -1.34 0.60
N ASP A 91 -3.85 -1.03 1.82
CA ASP A 91 -4.33 -1.65 3.05
C ASP A 91 -5.88 -1.64 3.17
N LYS A 92 -6.52 -0.51 2.90
CA LYS A 92 -7.99 -0.33 2.92
C LYS A 92 -8.74 -1.28 1.99
N TYR A 93 -8.12 -1.70 0.89
CA TYR A 93 -8.73 -2.57 -0.12
C TYR A 93 -8.28 -4.02 0.05
N CYS A 94 -6.99 -4.24 0.22
CA CYS A 94 -6.38 -5.56 0.08
C CYS A 94 -6.35 -6.35 1.39
N ILE A 95 -6.42 -5.68 2.54
CA ILE A 95 -6.57 -6.36 3.83
C ILE A 95 -8.01 -6.87 3.96
N ASP A 96 -8.14 -8.16 4.23
CA ASP A 96 -9.40 -8.73 4.69
C ASP A 96 -9.62 -8.33 6.15
N GLN A 97 -10.46 -7.31 6.35
CA GLN A 97 -10.75 -6.74 7.67
C GLN A 97 -11.43 -7.73 8.61
N THR A 98 -11.96 -8.85 8.10
CA THR A 98 -12.54 -9.92 8.93
C THR A 98 -11.47 -10.87 9.49
N ARG A 99 -10.27 -10.87 8.91
CA ARG A 99 -9.13 -11.74 9.28
C ARG A 99 -7.84 -10.93 9.38
N ILE A 100 -7.89 -9.87 10.19
CA ILE A 100 -6.80 -8.91 10.31
C ILE A 100 -5.49 -9.57 10.72
N GLU A 101 -5.48 -10.49 11.69
CA GLU A 101 -4.26 -11.15 12.18
C GLU A 101 -3.50 -11.93 11.09
N GLU A 102 -4.21 -12.57 10.17
CA GLU A 102 -3.60 -13.25 9.02
C GLU A 102 -2.99 -12.25 8.04
N SER A 103 -3.72 -11.17 7.77
CA SER A 103 -3.24 -10.09 6.90
C SER A 103 -2.01 -9.38 7.50
N LEU A 104 -1.99 -9.19 8.82
CA LEU A 104 -0.86 -8.61 9.55
C LEU A 104 0.39 -9.50 9.44
N ALA A 105 0.23 -10.82 9.63
CA ALA A 105 1.34 -11.76 9.47
C ALA A 105 1.85 -11.84 8.02
N GLY A 106 0.97 -11.61 7.04
CA GLY A 106 1.29 -11.59 5.61
C GLY A 106 1.97 -10.32 5.10
N LEU A 107 2.03 -9.25 5.90
CA LEU A 107 2.55 -7.94 5.47
C LEU A 107 3.94 -8.01 4.78
N PRO A 108 4.93 -8.78 5.30
CA PRO A 108 6.22 -8.88 4.62
C PRO A 108 6.14 -9.50 3.22
N VAL A 109 5.24 -10.47 3.05
CA VAL A 109 5.00 -11.12 1.74
C VAL A 109 4.29 -10.13 0.81
N PHE A 110 3.30 -9.38 1.30
CA PHE A 110 2.58 -8.39 0.48
C PHE A 110 3.49 -7.26 -0.03
N LEU A 111 4.38 -6.75 0.82
CA LEU A 111 5.36 -5.74 0.44
C LEU A 111 6.37 -6.27 -0.57
N SER A 112 6.99 -7.43 -0.28
CA SER A 112 7.96 -8.05 -1.20
C SER A 112 7.32 -8.52 -2.52
N GLY A 113 6.01 -8.74 -2.54
CA GLY A 113 5.24 -9.08 -3.74
C GLY A 113 4.96 -7.88 -4.64
N CYS A 114 5.22 -6.64 -4.20
CA CYS A 114 5.04 -5.43 -5.00
C CYS A 114 6.38 -4.95 -5.59
N ARG A 115 6.36 -4.39 -6.80
CA ARG A 115 7.59 -3.89 -7.46
C ARG A 115 8.15 -2.62 -6.83
N LYS A 116 7.30 -1.78 -6.25
CA LYS A 116 7.68 -0.51 -5.64
C LYS A 116 6.92 -0.28 -4.35
N LEU A 117 7.47 0.56 -3.49
CA LEU A 117 6.77 1.16 -2.36
C LEU A 117 6.53 2.64 -2.66
N VAL A 118 5.28 3.03 -2.85
CA VAL A 118 4.92 4.44 -3.07
C VAL A 118 4.40 5.02 -1.76
N VAL A 119 5.05 6.06 -1.29
CA VAL A 119 4.78 6.71 -0.01
C VAL A 119 4.10 8.05 -0.26
N PHE A 120 3.02 8.31 0.47
CA PHE A 120 2.36 9.61 0.56
C PHE A 120 2.60 10.17 1.97
N PRO A 121 3.72 10.89 2.21
CA PRO A 121 4.14 11.28 3.54
C PRO A 121 3.48 12.60 3.96
N GLY A 122 2.26 12.54 4.50
CA GLY A 122 1.67 13.69 5.17
C GLY A 122 2.20 13.85 6.60
N HIS A 123 1.70 14.87 7.29
CA HIS A 123 2.15 15.30 8.63
C HIS A 123 2.16 14.20 9.69
N THR A 124 1.30 13.20 9.56
CA THR A 124 1.18 12.11 10.55
C THR A 124 1.90 10.83 10.13
N TYR A 125 2.44 10.76 8.91
CA TYR A 125 2.98 9.52 8.34
C TYR A 125 4.07 8.88 9.21
N THR A 126 5.10 9.65 9.59
CA THR A 126 6.23 9.15 10.39
C THR A 126 5.88 8.86 11.85
N SER A 127 4.77 9.43 12.35
CA SER A 127 4.25 9.20 13.69
C SER A 127 3.40 7.93 13.80
N ARG A 128 3.05 7.30 12.67
CA ARG A 128 2.25 6.07 12.63
C ARG A 128 3.16 4.85 12.55
N LEU A 129 3.13 4.03 13.60
CA LEU A 129 3.88 2.78 13.65
C LEU A 129 3.63 1.91 12.41
N TRP A 130 2.38 1.83 11.95
CA TRP A 130 2.01 1.07 10.75
C TRP A 130 2.80 1.50 9.50
N CYS A 131 2.83 2.80 9.21
CA CYS A 131 3.54 3.35 8.06
C CYS A 131 5.06 3.10 8.16
N MET A 132 5.64 3.26 9.35
CA MET A 132 7.05 2.97 9.57
C MET A 132 7.37 1.48 9.44
N MET A 133 6.48 0.61 9.88
CA MET A 133 6.61 -0.84 9.70
C MET A 133 6.57 -1.22 8.22
N GLU A 134 5.74 -0.60 7.40
CA GLU A 134 5.70 -0.85 5.95
C GLU A 134 7.03 -0.51 5.28
N LEU A 135 7.59 0.68 5.58
CA LEU A 135 8.90 1.11 5.10
C LEU A 135 10.02 0.16 5.51
N LEU A 136 10.13 -0.12 6.82
CA LEU A 136 11.17 -0.99 7.36
C LEU A 136 11.05 -2.40 6.81
N THR A 137 9.82 -2.92 6.69
CA THR A 137 9.57 -4.26 6.18
C THR A 137 9.94 -4.36 4.70
N PHE A 138 9.60 -3.37 3.86
CA PHE A 138 9.96 -3.37 2.44
C PHE A 138 11.48 -3.51 2.25
N ILE A 139 12.26 -2.68 2.95
CA ILE A 139 13.72 -2.72 2.89
C ILE A 139 14.28 -4.03 3.48
N THR A 140 13.76 -4.46 4.62
CA THR A 140 14.23 -5.70 5.29
C THR A 140 13.96 -6.94 4.47
N MET A 141 12.89 -6.94 3.66
CA MET A 141 12.54 -8.03 2.76
C MET A 141 13.31 -8.01 1.43
N GLY A 142 14.32 -7.14 1.30
CA GLY A 142 15.19 -7.08 0.13
C GLY A 142 14.73 -6.11 -0.96
N GLY A 143 13.74 -5.25 -0.68
CA GLY A 143 13.38 -4.16 -1.56
C GLY A 143 14.53 -3.15 -1.68
N ASP A 144 14.83 -2.72 -2.90
CA ASP A 144 15.85 -1.69 -3.15
C ASP A 144 15.34 -0.33 -2.60
N PRO A 145 16.12 0.41 -1.80
CA PRO A 145 15.80 1.78 -1.41
C PRO A 145 15.40 2.69 -2.59
N TRP A 146 15.94 2.46 -3.79
CA TRP A 146 15.59 3.20 -5.01
C TRP A 146 14.20 2.89 -5.56
N ASP A 147 13.57 1.79 -5.10
CA ASP A 147 12.18 1.45 -5.41
C ASP A 147 11.17 2.05 -4.41
N VAL A 148 11.65 2.80 -3.41
CA VAL A 148 10.81 3.65 -2.57
C VAL A 148 10.59 5.00 -3.25
N VAL A 149 9.35 5.28 -3.62
CA VAL A 149 8.94 6.52 -4.31
C VAL A 149 8.10 7.37 -3.37
N ALA A 150 8.66 8.47 -2.87
CA ALA A 150 7.90 9.46 -2.12
C ALA A 150 7.22 10.46 -3.06
N VAL A 151 5.92 10.67 -2.89
CA VAL A 151 5.13 11.64 -3.66
C VAL A 151 4.67 12.75 -2.72
N GLN A 152 5.09 13.98 -2.99
CA GLN A 152 4.80 15.12 -2.15
C GLN A 152 3.28 15.31 -1.93
N MET A 153 2.88 15.50 -0.68
CA MET A 153 1.52 15.84 -0.29
C MET A 153 1.40 17.32 0.06
N GLY A 154 0.42 17.99 -0.53
CA GLY A 154 0.14 19.41 -0.28
C GLY A 154 1.25 20.35 -0.77
N ASP A 155 1.07 21.64 -0.52
CA ASP A 155 1.99 22.70 -0.98
C ASP A 155 2.88 23.20 0.18
N HIS A 156 3.34 22.30 1.05
CA HIS A 156 4.23 22.70 2.14
C HIS A 156 5.63 22.97 1.59
N ALA A 157 6.02 24.25 1.60
CA ALA A 157 7.42 24.64 1.64
C ALA A 157 8.03 23.96 2.86
N VAL A 158 9.06 23.15 2.63
CA VAL A 158 9.80 22.51 3.70
C VAL A 158 10.71 23.58 4.29
N ASP A 159 10.29 24.20 5.39
CA ASP A 159 11.23 24.94 6.25
C ASP A 159 12.08 23.88 6.97
N TRP A 160 13.32 23.76 6.51
CA TRP A 160 14.39 22.99 7.16
C TRP A 160 15.07 23.84 8.22
#